data_AF-N6Y0R1-F1
#
_entry.id   AF-N6Y0R1-F1
#
_cell.length_a   1.000
_cell.length_b   1.000
_cell.length_c   1.000
_cell.angle_alpha   90.00
_cell.angle_beta   90.00
_cell.angle_gamma   90.00
#
_symmetry.space_group_name_H-M   'P 1'
#
loop_
_entity.id
_entity.type
_entity.pdbx_description
1 polymer ?
#
loop_
_entity_poly.entity_id
_entity_poly.type
_entity_poly.pdbx_seq_one_letter_code
_entity_poly.pdbx_strand_id
1 'polypeptide(L)' 'MAQPTLKQRKTFALIRIFGGMVAALYLSFVVVTNMLAGHALEGELLYSALVALAGYGYAAWYLRELAAVAREERGGR' A
#
# COMPACT_ATOMS: atom_id res chain seq x y z
N MET A 1 16.30 -22.31 3.61
CA MET A 1 14.81 -22.26 3.60
C MET A 1 14.36 -22.38 2.16
N ALA A 2 13.30 -23.14 1.88
CA ALA A 2 12.76 -23.21 0.52
C ALA A 2 12.27 -21.83 0.07
N GLN A 3 12.57 -21.43 -1.16
CA GLN A 3 12.04 -20.18 -1.70
C GLN A 3 10.52 -20.31 -1.92
N PRO A 4 9.74 -19.26 -1.60
CA PRO A 4 8.30 -19.26 -1.84
C PRO A 4 8.01 -19.37 -3.34
N THR A 5 6.98 -20.16 -3.68
CA THR A 5 6.53 -20.35 -5.07
C THR A 5 6.03 -19.04 -5.71
N LEU A 6 5.99 -18.98 -7.05
CA LEU A 6 5.44 -17.82 -7.78
C LEU A 6 4.01 -17.47 -7.34
N LYS A 7 3.15 -18.49 -7.19
CA LYS A 7 1.78 -18.32 -6.70
C LYS A 7 1.74 -17.71 -5.30
N GLN A 8 2.59 -18.17 -4.39
CA GLN A 8 2.68 -17.60 -3.04
C GLN A 8 3.16 -16.15 -3.07
N ARG A 9 4.23 -15.85 -3.81
CA ARG A 9 4.76 -14.48 -3.97
C ARG A 9 3.69 -13.51 -4.49
N LYS A 10 2.94 -13.93 -5.52
CA LYS A 10 1.82 -13.19 -6.10
C LYS A 10 0.72 -12.90 -5.07
N THR A 11 0.26 -13.92 -4.36
CA THR A 11 -0.77 -13.77 -3.32
C THR A 11 -0.31 -12.84 -2.20
N PHE A 12 0.93 -12.99 -1.73
CA PHE A 12 1.48 -12.13 -0.69
C PHE A 12 1.59 -10.67 -1.14
N ALA A 13 2.03 -10.41 -2.37
CA ALA A 13 2.06 -9.05 -2.92
C ALA A 13 0.66 -8.45 -2.98
N LEU A 14 -0.34 -9.19 -3.49
CA LEU A 14 -1.73 -8.72 -3.57
C LEU A 14 -2.31 -8.36 -2.20
N ILE A 15 -2.16 -9.23 -1.20
CA ILE A 15 -2.65 -8.96 0.17
C ILE A 15 -2.05 -7.67 0.71
N ARG A 16 -0.75 -7.45 0.51
CA ARG A 16 -0.04 -6.25 0.99
C ARG A 16 -0.44 -4.98 0.25
N ILE A 17 -0.65 -5.07 -1.06
CA ILE A 17 -1.17 -3.95 -1.86
C ILE A 17 -2.54 -3.54 -1.35
N PHE A 18 -3.47 -4.50 -1.20
CA PHE A 18 -4.82 -4.20 -0.73
C PHE A 18 -4.82 -3.66 0.71
N GLY A 19 -4.06 -4.28 1.61
CA GLY A 19 -3.94 -3.80 2.99
C GLY A 19 -3.39 -2.38 3.07
N GLY A 20 -2.29 -2.10 2.36
CA GLY A 20 -1.69 -0.76 2.30
C GLY A 20 -2.62 0.28 1.67
N MET A 21 -3.31 -0.06 0.58
CA MET A 21 -4.27 0.83 -0.07
C MET A 21 -5.47 1.16 0.80
N VAL A 22 -6.08 0.16 1.46
CA VAL A 22 -7.24 0.40 2.33
C VAL A 22 -6.86 1.30 3.49
N ALA A 23 -5.73 1.05 4.14
CA ALA A 23 -5.23 1.89 5.23
C ALA A 23 -4.94 3.33 4.76
N ALA A 24 -4.25 3.48 3.62
CA ALA A 24 -3.92 4.80 3.07
C ALA A 24 -5.16 5.60 2.66
N LEU A 25 -6.15 4.95 2.04
CA LEU A 25 -7.42 5.58 1.65
C LEU A 25 -8.22 6.01 2.88
N TYR A 26 -8.32 5.16 3.91
CA TYR A 26 -9.02 5.51 5.14
C TYR A 26 -8.37 6.70 5.84
N LEU A 27 -7.05 6.69 6.01
CA LEU A 27 -6.35 7.81 6.65
C LEU A 27 -6.45 9.09 5.82
N SER A 28 -6.39 9.00 4.49
CA SER A 28 -6.59 10.15 3.61
C SER A 28 -8.00 10.73 3.77
N PHE A 29 -9.02 9.88 3.87
CA PHE A 29 -10.38 10.31 4.16
C PHE A 29 -10.46 11.04 5.50
N VAL A 30 -9.88 10.48 6.57
CA VAL A 30 -9.84 11.12 7.90
C VAL A 30 -9.15 12.48 7.83
N VAL A 31 -8.00 12.58 7.17
CA VAL A 31 -7.26 13.84 7.02
C VAL A 31 -8.08 14.88 6.27
N VAL A 32 -8.61 14.53 5.09
CA VAL A 32 -9.39 15.46 4.25
C VAL A 32 -10.64 15.93 4.98
N THR A 33 -11.39 15.03 5.59
CA THR A 33 -12.64 15.39 6.29
C THR A 33 -12.39 16.30 7.49
N ASN A 34 -11.33 16.08 8.26
CA ASN A 34 -10.98 16.96 9.38
C ASN A 34 -10.48 18.34 8.91
N MET A 35 -9.70 18.39 7.83
CA MET A 35 -9.30 19.68 7.24
C MET A 35 -10.51 20.46 6.73
N LEU A 36 -11.48 19.78 6.10
CA LEU A 36 -12.74 20.40 5.68
C LEU A 36 -13.61 20.86 6.86
N ALA A 37 -13.48 20.23 8.02
CA ALA A 37 -14.10 20.67 9.27
C ALA A 37 -13.36 21.85 9.95
N GLY A 38 -12.26 22.33 9.37
CA GLY A 38 -11.50 23.48 9.87
C GLY A 38 -10.37 23.14 10.85
N HIS A 39 -10.06 21.85 11.05
CA HIS A 39 -8.92 21.45 11.88
C HIS A 39 -7.59 21.71 11.15
N ALA A 40 -6.60 22.22 11.90
CA ALA A 40 -5.26 22.44 11.38
C ALA A 40 -4.51 21.11 11.15
N LEU A 41 -3.67 21.06 10.12
CA LEU A 41 -2.84 19.90 9.78
C LEU A 41 -1.61 19.83 10.70
N GLU A 42 -1.83 19.50 11.97
CA GLU A 42 -0.79 19.43 13.00
C GLU A 42 -0.99 18.18 13.86
N GLY A 43 0.02 17.86 14.69
CA GLY A 43 -0.05 16.75 15.65
C GLY A 43 -0.48 15.42 15.03
N GLU A 44 -1.57 14.85 15.55
CA GLU A 44 -2.13 13.57 15.12
C GLU A 44 -2.62 13.58 13.66
N LEU A 45 -3.10 14.71 13.16
CA LEU A 45 -3.61 14.83 11.80
C LEU A 45 -2.46 14.82 10.78
N LEU A 46 -1.38 15.53 11.09
CA LEU A 46 -0.15 15.48 10.31
C LEU A 46 0.46 14.07 10.33
N TYR A 47 0.50 13.42 11.49
CA TYR A 47 0.98 12.03 11.59
C TYR A 47 0.14 11.08 10.72
N SER A 48 -1.19 11.20 10.77
CA SER A 48 -2.11 10.41 9.94
C SER A 48 -1.86 10.62 8.46
N ALA A 49 -1.58 11.85 8.02
CA ALA A 49 -1.23 12.16 6.63
C ALA A 49 0.10 11.50 6.23
N LEU A 50 1.11 11.54 7.08
CA LEU A 50 2.40 10.87 6.83
C LEU A 50 2.24 9.34 6.74
N VAL A 51 1.43 8.75 7.61
CA VAL A 51 1.14 7.30 7.56
C VAL A 51 0.35 6.94 6.31
N ALA A 52 -0.59 7.79 5.86
CA ALA A 52 -1.30 7.59 4.60
C ALA A 52 -0.32 7.56 3.42
N LEU A 53 0.61 8.52 3.35
CA LEU A 53 1.67 8.55 2.34
C LEU A 53 2.56 7.30 2.39
N ALA A 54 2.95 6.86 3.59
CA ALA A 54 3.70 5.63 3.76
C ALA A 54 2.91 4.40 3.28
N GLY A 55 1.60 4.34 3.53
CA GLY A 55 0.72 3.28 3.04
C GLY A 55 0.63 3.24 1.51
N TYR A 56 0.54 4.40 0.85
CA TYR A 56 0.62 4.48 -0.61
C TYR A 56 1.98 4.03 -1.14
N GLY A 57 3.07 4.46 -0.51
CA GLY A 57 4.42 4.02 -0.86
C GLY A 57 4.61 2.51 -0.71
N TYR A 58 4.09 1.94 0.37
CA TYR A 58 4.08 0.50 0.62
C TYR A 58 3.31 -0.25 -0.47
N ALA A 59 2.09 0.18 -0.80
CA ALA A 59 1.30 -0.44 -1.87
C ALA A 59 2.00 -0.33 -3.23
N ALA A 60 2.59 0.82 -3.55
CA ALA A 60 3.34 1.02 -4.79
C ALA A 60 4.58 0.11 -4.87
N TRP A 61 5.27 -0.10 -3.75
CA TRP A 61 6.40 -1.03 -3.67
C TRP A 61 5.98 -2.46 -4.04
N TYR A 62 4.93 -2.98 -3.41
CA TYR A 62 4.45 -4.34 -3.70
C TYR A 62 3.82 -4.47 -5.08
N LEU A 63 3.30 -3.39 -5.66
CA LEU A 63 2.87 -3.39 -7.05
C LEU A 63 4.05 -3.62 -8.01
N ARG A 64 5.22 -3.05 -7.72
CA ARG A 64 6.46 -3.31 -8.48
C ARG A 64 6.89 -4.78 -8.35
N GLU A 65 6.80 -5.35 -7.15
CA GLU A 65 7.09 -6.78 -6.94
C GLU A 65 6.11 -7.67 -7.71
N LEU A 66 4.81 -7.37 -7.68
CA LEU A 66 3.79 -8.09 -8.42
C LEU A 66 4.05 -8.03 -9.93
N ALA A 67 4.48 -6.88 -10.45
CA ALA A 67 4.86 -6.73 -11.85
C ALA A 67 6.08 -7.60 -12.21
N ALA A 68 7.05 -7.75 -11.30
CA ALA A 68 8.19 -8.66 -11.51
C ALA A 68 7.74 -10.12 -11.57
N VAL A 69 6.90 -10.57 -10.63
CA VAL A 69 6.32 -11.92 -10.62
C VAL A 69 5.53 -12.19 -11.91
N ALA A 70 4.74 -11.22 -12.38
CA ALA A 70 3.99 -11.35 -13.62
C ALA A 70 4.88 -11.48 -14.87
N ARG A 71 6.07 -10.87 -14.88
CA ARG A 71 7.06 -11.05 -15.95
C ARG A 71 7.69 -12.44 -15.88
N GLU A 72 8.03 -12.91 -14.69
CA GLU A 72 8.56 -14.26 -14.47
C GLU A 72 7.55 -15.34 -14.92
N GLU A 73 6.26 -15.18 -14.59
CA GLU A 73 5.18 -16.06 -15.04
C GLU A 73 5.03 -16.11 -16.58
N ARG A 74 5.42 -15.04 -17.29
CA ARG A 74 5.36 -14.95 -18.76
C ARG A 74 6.61 -15.50 -19.45
N GLY A 75 7.79 -15.30 -18.88
CA GLY A 75 9.07 -15.77 -19.43
C GLY A 75 9.39 -17.23 -19.09
N GLY A 76 8.70 -17.81 -18.10
CA GLY A 76 8.78 -19.23 -17.76
C GLY A 76 7.68 -20.10 -18.40
N ARG A 77 6.95 -19.56 -19.38
CA ARG A 77 6.12 -20.31 -20.33
C ARG A 77 6.87 -20.49 -21.62
#